data_AF-A0A7S1AI34-F1
#
_entry.id   AF-A0A7S1AI34-F1
#
_cell.length_a   1.000
_cell.length_b   1.000
_cell.length_c   1.000
_cell.angle_alpha   90.00
_cell.angle_beta   90.00
_cell.angle_gamma   90.00
#
_symmetry.space_group_name_H-M   'P 1'
#
loop_
_entity.id
_entity.type
_entity.pdbx_description
1 polymer ?
#
loop_
_entity_poly.entity_id
_entity_poly.type
_entity_poly.pdbx_seq_one_letter_code
_entity_poly.pdbx_strand_id
1 'polypeptide(L)'
;MDVEASRSEQFAAGSLVRLVALQGAPELNHHLGTVICFLEKNGRYEVSLWHRSLRKALRAVNLVPLHPLEEVSLWRDELLRSELRASEVRAILARLDTLHLSMDILSETKVGKVVSDLVKRYATRDIAMSAKQLVRRWRDEYQLARLQKEAVVVAKAEP
;
A
#
# COMPACT_ATOMS: atom_id res chain seq x y z
N MET A 1 10.08 32.75 -21.52
CA MET A 1 8.88 31.91 -21.68
C MET A 1 9.25 30.54 -21.18
N ASP A 2 9.08 30.37 -19.88
CA ASP A 2 9.42 29.17 -19.13
C ASP A 2 8.53 28.02 -19.59
N VAL A 3 9.18 26.96 -20.06
CA VAL A 3 8.52 25.72 -20.43
C VAL A 3 8.32 24.96 -19.12
N GLU A 4 7.17 25.13 -18.47
CA GLU A 4 6.70 24.23 -17.41
C GLU A 4 6.47 22.85 -18.04
N ALA A 5 7.55 22.08 -18.17
CA ALA A 5 7.48 20.67 -18.46
C ALA A 5 6.72 20.04 -17.30
N SER A 6 5.44 19.75 -17.51
CA SER A 6 4.61 18.89 -16.67
C SER A 6 5.23 17.49 -16.62
N ARG A 7 6.30 17.33 -15.83
CA ARG A 7 6.87 16.04 -15.47
C ARG A 7 6.00 15.49 -14.35
N SER A 8 4.87 14.93 -14.73
CA SER A 8 4.05 14.18 -13.79
C SER A 8 4.85 12.95 -13.36
N GLU A 9 5.41 12.99 -12.15
CA GLU A 9 5.90 11.78 -11.48
C GLU A 9 4.74 10.78 -11.44
N GLN A 10 4.83 9.73 -12.25
CA GLN A 10 3.78 8.73 -12.39
C GLN A 10 3.68 7.83 -11.16
N PHE A 11 4.76 7.71 -10.40
CA PHE A 11 4.82 6.89 -9.19
C PHE A 11 5.44 7.68 -8.04
N ALA A 12 4.71 7.81 -6.95
CA ALA A 12 5.24 8.41 -5.72
C ALA A 12 6.24 7.47 -5.03
N ALA A 13 7.21 8.05 -4.31
CA ALA A 13 8.07 7.30 -3.40
C ALA A 13 7.24 6.47 -2.40
N GLY A 14 7.68 5.24 -2.12
CA GLY A 14 6.98 4.27 -1.29
C GLY A 14 5.90 3.45 -2.01
N SER A 15 5.58 3.77 -3.27
CA SER A 15 4.59 2.99 -4.04
C SER A 15 5.08 1.58 -4.33
N LEU A 16 4.19 0.59 -4.15
CA LEU A 16 4.43 -0.77 -4.61
C LEU A 16 4.11 -0.90 -6.09
N VAL A 17 5.05 -1.49 -6.82
CA VAL A 17 4.98 -1.67 -8.27
C VAL A 17 5.36 -3.09 -8.66
N ARG A 18 4.76 -3.58 -9.73
CA ARG A 18 5.15 -4.81 -10.40
C ARG A 18 6.07 -4.48 -11.58
N LEU A 19 7.17 -5.21 -11.67
CA LEU A 19 8.12 -5.09 -12.78
C LEU A 19 7.58 -5.82 -14.01
N VAL A 20 7.58 -5.17 -15.17
CA VAL A 20 7.10 -5.74 -16.43
C VAL A 20 8.00 -5.35 -17.60
N ALA A 21 7.96 -6.17 -18.67
CA ALA A 21 8.62 -5.88 -19.95
C ALA A 21 10.14 -5.56 -19.86
N LEU A 22 10.84 -6.08 -18.85
CA LEU A 22 12.30 -5.96 -18.74
C LEU A 22 12.96 -6.89 -19.77
N GLN A 23 13.72 -6.30 -20.70
CA GLN A 23 14.45 -7.06 -21.72
C GLN A 23 15.83 -7.53 -21.22
N GLY A 24 16.55 -6.69 -20.48
CA GLY A 24 17.90 -7.02 -19.97
C GLY A 24 17.92 -7.83 -18.67
N ALA A 25 16.75 -8.12 -18.09
CA ALA A 25 16.60 -8.94 -16.89
C ALA A 25 15.18 -9.53 -16.83
N PRO A 26 14.80 -10.37 -17.81
CA PRO A 26 13.45 -10.90 -17.92
C PRO A 26 13.03 -11.73 -16.71
N GLU A 27 13.98 -12.33 -15.99
CA GLU A 27 13.76 -13.07 -14.74
C GLU A 27 13.21 -12.21 -13.60
N LEU A 28 13.32 -10.87 -13.70
CA LEU A 28 12.77 -9.93 -12.73
C LEU A 28 11.35 -9.47 -13.09
N ASN A 29 10.83 -9.84 -14.26
CA ASN A 29 9.44 -9.56 -14.58
C ASN A 29 8.51 -10.28 -13.59
N HIS A 30 7.33 -9.70 -13.37
CA HIS A 30 6.31 -10.12 -12.42
C HIS A 30 6.70 -10.02 -10.93
N HIS A 31 7.97 -9.75 -10.62
CA HIS A 31 8.41 -9.47 -9.26
C HIS A 31 7.92 -8.10 -8.81
N LEU A 32 7.80 -7.95 -7.49
CA LEU A 32 7.38 -6.72 -6.85
C LEU A 32 8.59 -5.88 -6.46
N GLY A 33 8.38 -4.57 -6.38
CA GLY A 33 9.34 -3.64 -5.84
C GLY A 33 8.67 -2.40 -5.27
N THR A 34 9.44 -1.65 -4.49
CA THR A 34 9.02 -0.38 -3.90
C THR A 34 9.80 0.74 -4.57
N VAL A 35 9.09 1.76 -5.04
CA VAL A 35 9.70 2.97 -5.59
C VAL A 35 10.42 3.72 -4.47
N ILE A 36 11.71 3.98 -4.64
CA ILE A 36 12.51 4.78 -3.70
C ILE A 36 12.40 6.26 -4.07
N CYS A 37 12.71 6.59 -5.31
CA CYS A 37 12.66 7.96 -5.83
C CYS A 37 12.67 7.97 -7.37
N PHE A 38 12.33 9.13 -7.95
CA PHE A 38 12.53 9.41 -9.37
C PHE A 38 13.91 10.04 -9.59
N LEU A 39 14.69 9.47 -10.50
CA LEU A 39 16.02 9.94 -10.90
C LEU A 39 15.89 10.82 -12.14
N GLU A 40 15.73 12.12 -11.93
CA GLU A 40 15.53 13.09 -13.03
C GLU A 40 16.63 13.05 -14.10
N LYS A 41 17.88 12.78 -13.68
CA LYS A 41 19.06 12.73 -14.55
C LYS A 41 18.94 11.78 -15.73
N ASN A 42 18.15 10.71 -15.59
CA ASN A 42 18.01 9.68 -16.62
C ASN A 42 16.55 9.25 -16.84
N GLY A 43 15.59 9.94 -16.21
CA GLY A 43 14.16 9.66 -16.33
C GLY A 43 13.76 8.26 -15.86
N ARG A 44 14.45 7.72 -14.84
CA ARG A 44 14.20 6.38 -14.30
C ARG A 44 13.79 6.43 -12.85
N TYR A 45 13.01 5.46 -12.40
CA TYR A 45 12.71 5.24 -11.00
C TYR A 45 13.74 4.30 -10.39
N GLU A 46 14.30 4.69 -9.25
CA GLU A 46 15.04 3.75 -8.42
C GLU A 46 14.02 2.88 -7.67
N VAL A 47 14.05 1.57 -7.91
CA VAL A 47 13.13 0.60 -7.31
C VAL A 47 13.92 -0.40 -6.47
N SER A 48 13.55 -0.57 -5.22
CA SER A 48 14.03 -1.66 -4.36
C SER A 48 13.18 -2.89 -4.60
N LEU A 49 13.79 -4.03 -4.95
CA LEU A 49 13.02 -5.26 -5.14
C LEU A 49 12.53 -5.81 -3.80
N TRP A 50 11.30 -6.35 -3.83
CA TRP A 50 10.66 -6.93 -2.65
C TRP A 50 11.45 -8.16 -2.15
N HIS A 51 11.77 -8.19 -0.84
CA HIS A 51 12.61 -9.22 -0.20
C HIS A 51 14.01 -9.46 -0.80
N ARG A 52 14.47 -8.58 -1.70
CA ARG A 52 15.82 -8.65 -2.26
C ARG A 52 16.52 -7.34 -1.93
N SER A 53 17.74 -7.37 -1.39
CA SER A 53 18.57 -6.18 -1.19
C SER A 53 19.10 -5.59 -2.51
N LEU A 54 18.36 -5.76 -3.61
CA LEU A 54 18.71 -5.34 -4.95
C LEU A 54 17.90 -4.11 -5.33
N ARG A 55 18.59 -3.08 -5.82
CA ARG A 55 17.97 -1.88 -6.39
C ARG A 55 18.20 -1.84 -7.88
N LYS A 56 17.22 -1.39 -8.65
CA LYS A 56 17.35 -1.16 -10.09
C LYS A 56 16.75 0.17 -10.51
N ALA A 57 17.42 0.84 -11.45
CA ALA A 57 16.90 2.03 -12.12
C ALA A 57 16.08 1.60 -13.35
N LEU A 58 14.75 1.74 -13.27
CA LEU A 58 13.79 1.24 -14.24
C LEU A 58 13.00 2.39 -14.89
N ARG A 59 12.56 2.21 -16.14
CA ARG A 59 11.69 3.19 -16.81
C ARG A 59 10.25 3.04 -16.29
N ALA A 60 9.46 4.11 -16.36
CA ALA A 60 8.05 4.09 -16.01
C ALA A 60 7.27 2.96 -16.73
N VAL A 61 7.56 2.74 -18.02
CA VAL A 61 6.95 1.68 -18.84
C VAL A 61 7.23 0.25 -18.34
N ASN A 62 8.23 0.08 -17.47
CA ASN A 62 8.56 -1.20 -16.86
C ASN A 62 7.91 -1.40 -15.49
N LEU A 63 7.05 -0.47 -15.07
CA LEU A 63 6.41 -0.47 -13.76
C LEU A 63 4.90 -0.41 -13.93
N VAL A 64 4.19 -1.27 -13.20
CA VAL A 64 2.74 -1.24 -13.09
C VAL A 64 2.38 -1.03 -11.63
N PRO A 65 1.51 -0.07 -11.28
CA PRO A 65 1.09 0.13 -9.90
C PRO A 65 0.38 -1.12 -9.40
N LEU A 66 0.65 -1.52 -8.16
CA LEU A 66 -0.01 -2.67 -7.57
C LEU A 66 -1.47 -2.32 -7.25
N HIS A 67 -2.38 -3.27 -7.49
CA HIS A 67 -3.79 -3.06 -7.14
C HIS A 67 -3.93 -2.98 -5.61
N PRO A 68 -4.73 -2.05 -5.04
CA PRO A 68 -4.85 -1.88 -3.59
C PRO A 68 -5.21 -3.15 -2.82
N LEU A 69 -6.11 -3.97 -3.37
CA LEU A 69 -6.46 -5.28 -2.78
C LEU A 69 -5.24 -6.20 -2.64
N GLU A 70 -4.39 -6.24 -3.67
CA GLU A 70 -3.20 -7.08 -3.69
C GLU A 70 -2.13 -6.52 -2.74
N GLU A 71 -1.93 -5.20 -2.74
CA GLU A 71 -1.03 -4.52 -1.81
C GLU A 71 -1.40 -4.81 -0.34
N VAL A 72 -2.66 -4.65 0.02
CA VAL A 72 -3.13 -4.92 1.39
C VAL A 72 -3.01 -6.40 1.75
N SER A 73 -3.26 -7.30 0.81
CA SER A 73 -3.09 -8.74 1.03
C SER A 73 -1.64 -9.10 1.34
N LEU A 74 -0.69 -8.52 0.60
CA LEU A 74 0.74 -8.68 0.88
C LEU A 74 1.12 -8.16 2.26
N TRP A 75 0.66 -6.96 2.62
CA TRP A 75 0.95 -6.39 3.94
C TRP A 75 0.35 -7.19 5.08
N ARG A 76 -0.87 -7.70 4.90
CA ARG A 76 -1.49 -8.63 5.84
C ARG A 76 -0.63 -9.88 6.03
N ASP A 77 -0.21 -10.50 4.93
CA ASP A 77 0.57 -11.74 4.98
C ASP A 77 1.95 -11.50 5.60
N GLU A 78 2.55 -10.36 5.32
CA GLU A 78 3.78 -9.92 5.96
C GLU A 78 3.57 -9.79 7.48
N LEU A 79 2.52 -9.09 7.94
CA LEU A 79 2.17 -8.94 9.37
C LEU A 79 1.81 -10.26 10.08
N LEU A 80 1.55 -11.33 9.34
CA LEU A 80 1.33 -12.67 9.90
C LEU A 80 2.63 -13.43 10.16
N ARG A 81 3.76 -12.97 9.60
CA ARG A 81 5.07 -13.59 9.82
C ARG A 81 5.47 -13.48 11.29
N SER A 82 6.01 -14.59 11.81
CA SER A 82 6.38 -14.73 13.23
C SER A 82 7.60 -13.89 13.63
N GLU A 83 8.47 -13.54 12.68
CA GLU A 83 9.80 -12.96 12.93
C GLU A 83 9.93 -11.51 12.43
N LEU A 84 8.86 -10.73 12.53
CA LEU A 84 8.89 -9.32 12.16
C LEU A 84 9.50 -8.45 13.26
N ARG A 85 10.50 -7.64 12.90
CA ARG A 85 11.08 -6.65 13.80
C ARG A 85 10.10 -5.48 14.00
N ALA A 86 10.19 -4.82 15.15
CA ALA A 86 9.33 -3.68 15.48
C ALA A 86 9.40 -2.55 14.44
N SER A 87 10.57 -2.30 13.84
CA SER A 87 10.74 -1.32 12.75
C SER A 87 9.98 -1.69 11.48
N GLU A 88 9.92 -2.97 11.14
CA GLU A 88 9.21 -3.46 9.95
C GLU A 88 7.70 -3.33 10.17
N VAL A 89 7.20 -3.72 11.35
CA VAL A 89 5.79 -3.53 11.70
C VAL A 89 5.38 -2.07 11.61
N ARG A 90 6.21 -1.14 12.12
CA ARG A 90 5.92 0.30 12.01
C ARG A 90 5.84 0.76 10.57
N ALA A 91 6.78 0.33 9.72
CA ALA A 91 6.78 0.68 8.31
C ALA A 91 5.51 0.18 7.60
N ILE A 92 5.08 -1.04 7.91
CA ILE A 92 3.85 -1.61 7.35
C ILE A 92 2.61 -0.86 7.84
N LEU A 93 2.51 -0.58 9.14
CA LEU A 93 1.38 0.19 9.69
C LEU A 93 1.31 1.60 9.09
N ALA A 94 2.45 2.28 8.95
CA ALA A 94 2.51 3.58 8.31
C ALA A 94 2.08 3.51 6.83
N ARG A 95 2.48 2.45 6.11
CA ARG A 95 2.05 2.25 4.72
C ARG A 95 0.55 2.01 4.60
N LEU A 96 0.02 1.07 5.39
CA LEU A 96 -1.42 0.79 5.44
C LEU A 96 -2.26 2.02 5.80
N ASP A 97 -1.71 2.95 6.59
CA ASP A 97 -2.37 4.19 6.95
C ASP A 97 -2.45 5.22 5.82
N THR A 98 -1.53 5.15 4.86
CA THR A 98 -1.54 6.03 3.68
C THR A 98 -2.43 5.52 2.56
N LEU A 99 -2.90 4.27 2.64
CA LEU A 99 -3.77 3.68 1.64
C LEU A 99 -5.23 4.01 1.96
N HIS A 100 -5.93 4.58 0.98
CA HIS A 100 -7.38 4.73 1.05
C HIS A 100 -8.05 3.37 0.77
N LEU A 101 -8.37 2.63 1.83
CA LEU A 101 -8.95 1.29 1.73
C LEU A 101 -10.47 1.36 1.67
N SER A 102 -11.05 0.76 0.62
CA SER A 102 -12.49 0.59 0.54
C SER A 102 -12.99 -0.48 1.52
N MET A 103 -14.30 -0.46 1.80
CA MET A 103 -14.96 -1.49 2.61
C MET A 103 -14.73 -2.89 2.06
N ASP A 104 -14.78 -3.04 0.73
CA ASP A 104 -14.61 -4.33 0.06
C ASP A 104 -13.21 -4.89 0.35
N ILE A 105 -12.16 -4.07 0.20
CA ILE A 105 -10.78 -4.48 0.48
C ILE A 105 -10.59 -4.86 1.95
N LEU A 106 -11.12 -4.07 2.89
CA LEU A 106 -11.02 -4.37 4.32
C LEU A 106 -11.72 -5.68 4.67
N SER A 107 -12.89 -5.92 4.09
CA SER A 107 -13.70 -7.13 4.33
C SER A 107 -13.07 -8.38 3.72
N GLU A 108 -12.53 -8.27 2.50
CA GLU A 108 -11.94 -9.36 1.75
C GLU A 108 -10.59 -9.78 2.34
N THR A 109 -9.73 -8.80 2.62
CA THR A 109 -8.39 -9.08 3.14
C THR A 109 -8.41 -9.46 4.62
N LYS A 110 -9.39 -8.98 5.40
CA LYS A 110 -9.43 -9.10 6.86
C LYS A 110 -8.20 -8.51 7.56
N VAL A 111 -7.51 -7.57 6.92
CA VAL A 111 -6.29 -6.93 7.44
C VAL A 111 -6.53 -6.26 8.80
N GLY A 112 -7.72 -5.72 9.04
CA GLY A 112 -8.10 -5.11 10.32
C GLY A 112 -7.98 -6.06 11.52
N LYS A 113 -8.32 -7.35 11.33
CA LYS A 113 -8.17 -8.37 12.40
C LYS A 113 -6.68 -8.62 12.67
N VAL A 114 -5.88 -8.77 11.62
CA VAL A 114 -4.43 -8.99 11.74
C VAL A 114 -3.75 -7.83 12.46
N VAL A 115 -4.09 -6.59 12.09
CA VAL A 115 -3.59 -5.38 12.74
C VAL A 115 -4.04 -5.32 14.21
N SER A 116 -5.29 -5.64 14.51
CA SER A 116 -5.78 -5.69 15.89
C SER A 116 -5.03 -6.72 16.74
N ASP A 117 -4.68 -7.87 16.17
CA ASP A 117 -3.94 -8.92 16.87
C ASP A 117 -2.45 -8.56 17.07
N LEU A 118 -1.89 -7.58 16.34
CA LEU A 118 -0.54 -7.06 16.62
C LEU A 118 -0.43 -6.46 18.02
N VAL A 119 -1.50 -5.85 18.54
CA VAL A 119 -1.53 -5.26 19.89
C VAL A 119 -1.24 -6.31 20.97
N LYS A 120 -1.62 -7.57 20.73
CA LYS A 120 -1.34 -8.69 21.65
C LYS A 120 0.07 -9.24 21.47
N ARG A 121 0.59 -9.20 20.25
CA ARG A 121 1.90 -9.76 19.87
C ARG A 121 3.07 -8.83 20.20
N TYR A 122 2.87 -7.51 20.14
CA TYR A 122 3.91 -6.52 20.38
C TYR A 122 3.62 -5.71 21.65
N ALA A 123 4.53 -5.78 22.62
CA ALA A 123 4.42 -5.05 23.89
C ALA A 123 4.80 -3.56 23.79
N THR A 124 5.29 -3.12 22.63
CA THR A 124 5.69 -1.73 22.38
C THR A 124 4.47 -0.82 22.30
N ARG A 125 4.42 0.17 23.20
CA ARG A 125 3.28 1.11 23.35
C ARG A 125 2.96 1.86 22.06
N ASP A 126 3.97 2.23 21.29
CA ASP A 126 3.81 2.96 20.02
C ASP A 126 3.14 2.09 18.94
N ILE A 127 3.57 0.84 18.74
CA ILE A 127 2.94 -0.08 17.78
C ILE A 127 1.48 -0.34 18.17
N ALA A 128 1.23 -0.60 19.44
CA ALA A 128 -0.12 -0.84 19.94
C ALA A 128 -1.03 0.39 19.73
N MET A 129 -0.51 1.60 19.92
CA MET A 129 -1.25 2.84 19.68
C MET A 129 -1.55 3.04 18.19
N SER A 130 -0.55 2.90 17.33
CA SER A 130 -0.72 3.05 15.86
C SER A 130 -1.71 2.03 15.31
N ALA A 131 -1.61 0.76 15.73
CA ALA A 131 -2.54 -0.29 15.30
C ALA A 131 -3.98 0.01 15.74
N LYS A 132 -4.19 0.44 16.99
CA LYS A 132 -5.52 0.82 17.49
C LYS A 132 -6.10 2.02 16.75
N GLN A 133 -5.30 3.05 16.49
CA GLN A 133 -5.72 4.24 15.75
C GLN A 133 -6.09 3.91 14.31
N LEU A 134 -5.33 3.04 13.65
CA LEU A 134 -5.60 2.59 12.29
C LEU A 134 -6.92 1.81 12.20
N VAL A 135 -7.10 0.79 13.05
CA VAL A 135 -8.34 0.00 13.10
C VAL A 135 -9.55 0.86 13.44
N ARG A 136 -9.40 1.83 14.35
CA ARG A 136 -10.47 2.77 14.68
C ARG A 136 -10.88 3.60 13.47
N ARG A 137 -9.92 4.18 12.74
CA ARG A 137 -10.21 4.96 11.53
C ARG A 137 -10.96 4.15 10.49
N TRP A 138 -10.47 2.95 10.16
CA TRP A 138 -11.15 2.06 9.22
C TRP A 138 -12.57 1.70 9.68
N ARG A 139 -12.79 1.50 10.98
CA ARG A 139 -14.13 1.24 11.51
C ARG A 139 -15.04 2.46 11.39
N ASP A 140 -14.52 3.64 11.70
CA ASP A 140 -15.30 4.88 11.64
C ASP A 140 -15.66 5.20 10.17
N GLU A 141 -14.73 5.01 9.23
CA GLU A 141 -14.96 5.08 7.77
C GLU A 141 -15.98 4.03 7.29
N TYR A 142 -15.87 2.79 7.78
CA TYR A 142 -16.83 1.71 7.49
C TYR A 142 -18.25 2.07 7.92
N GLN A 143 -18.42 2.63 9.12
CA GLN A 143 -19.75 3.04 9.62
C GLN A 143 -20.32 4.19 8.78
N LEU A 144 -19.50 5.21 8.47
CA LEU A 144 -19.92 6.34 7.64
C LEU A 144 -20.34 5.90 6.23
N ALA A 145 -19.53 5.08 5.57
CA ALA A 145 -19.83 4.58 4.22
C ALA A 145 -21.08 3.70 4.19
N ARG A 146 -21.32 2.90 5.24
CA ARG A 146 -22.54 2.08 5.36
C ARG A 146 -23.79 2.95 5.49
N LEU A 147 -23.76 3.96 6.37
CA LEU A 147 -24.87 4.91 6.55
C LEU A 147 -25.18 5.70 5.26
N GLN A 148 -24.15 6.12 4.52
CA GLN A 148 -24.33 6.80 3.23
C GLN A 148 -24.98 5.89 2.19
N LYS A 149 -24.56 4.63 2.12
CA LYS A 149 -25.14 3.65 1.19
C LYS A 149 -26.60 3.35 1.52
N GLU A 150 -26.93 3.20 2.80
CA GLU A 150 -28.32 3.03 3.28
C GLU A 150 -29.18 4.25 2.92
N ALA A 151 -28.70 5.47 3.13
CA ALA A 151 -29.43 6.70 2.79
C ALA A 151 -29.72 6.84 1.29
N VAL A 152 -28.77 6.47 0.41
CA VAL A 152 -28.97 6.51 -1.05
C VAL A 152 -29.99 5.47 -1.52
N VAL A 153 -30.03 4.30 -0.90
CA VAL A 153 -31.02 3.25 -1.22
C VAL A 153 -32.43 3.71 -0.82
N VAL A 154 -32.59 4.32 0.35
CA VAL A 154 -33.88 4.87 0.80
C VAL A 154 -34.34 6.00 -0.12
N ALA A 155 -33.47 6.94 -0.48
CA ALA A 155 -33.81 8.05 -1.38
C ALA A 155 -34.15 7.63 -2.82
N LYS A 156 -33.67 6.46 -3.28
CA LYS A 156 -34.03 5.89 -4.59
C LYS A 156 -35.29 5.02 -4.55
N ALA A 157 -35.78 4.69 -3.37
CA ALA A 157 -36.96 3.85 -3.17
C ALA A 157 -38.25 4.67 -2.94
N GLU A 158 -38.16 6.00 -2.82
CA GLU A 158 -39.31 6.90 -2.83
C GLU A 158 -39.70 7.23 -4.29
N PRO A 159 -40.93 6.90 -4.74
CA PRO A 159 -41.44 7.17 -6.08
C PRO A 159 -41.85 8.63 -6.32
#